data_AF-A0A2V8P017-F1
#
_entry.id   AF-A0A2V8P017-F1
#
_cell.length_a   1.000
_cell.length_b   1.000
_cell.length_c   1.000
_cell.angle_alpha   90.00
_cell.angle_beta   90.00
_cell.angle_gamma   90.00
#
_symmetry.space_group_name_H-M   'P 1'
#
loop_
_entity.id
_entity.type
_entity.pdbx_description
1 polymer ?
#
loop_
_entity_poly.entity_id
_entity_poly.type
_entity_poly.pdbx_seq_one_letter_code
_entity_poly.pdbx_strand_id
1 'polypeptide(L)'
;MRNLNALKIAAPLFLLVILAAVPAFAQIDFSGEWAPNGNEDSIGNPYVGDWLGIPMNDAARARGEAWAASVQTLPEWQCRPHGFAYIYRGPSQDHCVSRGMVTFR
;
A
#
# COMPACT_ATOMS: atom_id res chain seq x y z
N MET A 1 -5.22 -61.90 21.81
CA MET A 1 -4.99 -60.65 22.58
C MET A 1 -4.00 -59.68 21.90
N ARG A 2 -2.84 -60.11 21.37
CA ARG A 2 -1.90 -59.24 20.61
C ARG A 2 -2.55 -58.48 19.44
N ASN A 3 -3.46 -59.13 18.70
CA ASN A 3 -4.08 -58.55 17.50
C ASN A 3 -5.08 -57.42 17.83
N LEU A 4 -5.73 -57.49 19.00
CA LEU A 4 -6.67 -56.45 19.47
C LEU A 4 -5.94 -55.17 19.88
N ASN A 5 -4.74 -55.28 20.45
CA ASN A 5 -3.93 -54.12 20.83
C ASN A 5 -3.29 -53.47 19.59
N ALA A 6 -2.88 -54.27 18.60
CA ALA A 6 -2.41 -53.76 17.32
C ALA A 6 -3.51 -53.00 16.57
N LEU A 7 -4.76 -53.49 16.57
CA LEU A 7 -5.89 -52.82 15.94
C LEU A 7 -6.21 -51.46 16.59
N LYS A 8 -6.11 -51.38 17.93
CA LYS A 8 -6.34 -50.16 18.70
C LYS A 8 -5.31 -49.05 18.41
N ILE A 9 -4.12 -49.40 17.91
CA ILE A 9 -3.06 -48.45 17.57
C ILE A 9 -3.10 -48.15 16.06
N ALA A 10 -3.30 -49.17 15.23
CA ALA A 10 -3.31 -49.02 13.78
C ALA A 10 -4.50 -48.20 13.29
N ALA A 11 -5.70 -48.37 13.87
CA ALA A 11 -6.89 -47.64 13.48
C ALA A 11 -6.78 -46.11 13.66
N PRO A 12 -6.39 -45.57 14.83
CA PRO A 12 -6.22 -44.13 14.98
C PRO A 12 -5.04 -43.60 14.17
N LEU A 13 -3.96 -44.37 14.02
CA LEU A 13 -2.82 -43.97 13.18
C LEU A 13 -3.23 -43.84 11.71
N PHE A 14 -4.02 -44.79 11.21
CA PHE A 14 -4.56 -44.78 9.85
C PHE A 14 -5.52 -43.62 9.64
N LEU A 15 -6.40 -43.35 10.62
CA LEU A 15 -7.29 -42.19 10.59
C LEU A 15 -6.50 -40.87 10.56
N LEU A 16 -5.44 -40.75 11.35
CA LEU A 16 -4.60 -39.55 11.43
C LEU A 16 -3.86 -39.28 10.10
N VAL A 17 -3.40 -40.33 9.43
CA VAL A 17 -2.81 -40.24 8.09
C VAL A 17 -3.84 -39.79 7.05
N ILE A 18 -5.08 -40.29 7.12
CA ILE A 18 -6.16 -39.85 6.22
C ILE A 18 -6.48 -38.37 6.43
N LEU A 19 -6.57 -37.92 7.68
CA LEU A 19 -6.86 -36.50 7.98
C LEU A 19 -5.72 -35.57 7.55
N ALA A 20 -4.46 -36.02 7.64
CA ALA A 20 -3.30 -35.25 7.19
C ALA A 20 -3.20 -35.10 5.67
N ALA A 21 -3.91 -35.94 4.90
CA ALA A 21 -3.92 -35.89 3.44
C ALA A 21 -4.98 -34.93 2.86
N VAL A 22 -5.84 -34.35 3.71
CA VAL A 22 -6.87 -33.40 3.25
C VAL A 22 -6.25 -32.01 3.09
N PRO A 23 -6.31 -31.39 1.89
CA PRO A 23 -5.78 -30.04 1.69
C PRO A 23 -6.54 -29.02 2.55
N ALA A 24 -5.81 -28.08 3.14
CA ALA A 24 -6.35 -27.16 4.15
C ALA A 24 -7.27 -26.05 3.61
N PHE A 25 -7.52 -25.96 2.29
CA PHE A 25 -8.36 -24.96 1.58
C PHE A 25 -8.36 -23.53 2.16
N ALA A 26 -7.24 -23.09 2.74
CA ALA A 26 -7.12 -21.82 3.47
C ALA A 26 -6.40 -20.74 2.65
N GLN A 27 -6.01 -21.03 1.41
CA GLN A 27 -5.32 -20.08 0.54
C GLN A 27 -6.35 -19.15 -0.10
N ILE A 28 -6.23 -17.87 0.21
CA ILE A 28 -6.97 -16.79 -0.45
C ILE A 28 -6.01 -16.14 -1.44
N ASP A 29 -6.45 -15.99 -2.69
CA ASP A 29 -5.69 -15.28 -3.70
C ASP A 29 -5.92 -13.77 -3.56
N PHE A 30 -4.83 -13.01 -3.42
CA PHE A 30 -4.84 -11.54 -3.38
C PHE A 30 -4.37 -10.92 -4.71
N SER A 31 -4.19 -11.74 -5.75
CA SER A 31 -3.85 -11.26 -7.08
C SER A 31 -5.00 -10.45 -7.70
N GLY A 32 -4.64 -9.47 -8.53
CA GLY A 32 -5.59 -8.59 -9.18
C GLY A 32 -5.25 -7.10 -9.01
N GLU A 33 -6.09 -6.27 -9.61
CA GLU A 33 -6.01 -4.81 -9.47
C GLU A 33 -6.77 -4.38 -8.22
N TRP A 34 -6.10 -3.62 -7.35
CA TRP A 34 -6.68 -3.09 -6.13
C TRP A 34 -7.01 -1.61 -6.34
N ALA A 35 -8.27 -1.26 -6.12
CA ALA A 35 -8.68 0.13 -6.13
C ALA A 35 -7.95 0.89 -4.99
N PRO A 36 -7.37 2.08 -5.26
CA PRO A 36 -6.80 2.90 -4.21
C PRO A 36 -7.86 3.20 -3.15
N ASN A 37 -7.59 2.81 -1.91
CA ASN A 37 -8.44 3.22 -0.80
C ASN A 37 -8.14 4.69 -0.48
N GLY A 38 -9.11 5.54 -0.75
CA GLY A 38 -9.06 6.92 -0.29
C GLY A 38 -9.36 6.98 1.21
N ASN A 39 -8.33 6.91 2.05
CA ASN A 39 -8.44 7.37 3.43
C ASN A 39 -8.41 8.91 3.47
N GLU A 40 -8.74 9.55 4.59
CA GLU A 40 -8.78 11.02 4.65
C GLU A 40 -7.44 11.68 4.30
N ASP A 41 -6.33 11.02 4.62
CA ASP A 41 -4.97 11.42 4.21
C ASP A 41 -4.74 11.28 2.67
N SER A 42 -5.54 10.45 2.01
CA SER A 42 -5.44 10.10 0.59
C SER A 42 -6.53 10.73 -0.29
N ILE A 43 -7.54 11.40 0.26
CA ILE A 43 -8.57 12.12 -0.51
C ILE A 43 -8.54 13.63 -0.23
N GLY A 44 -8.25 14.03 1.00
CA GLY A 44 -8.19 15.44 1.38
C GLY A 44 -7.00 16.16 0.74
N ASN A 45 -7.24 17.37 0.23
CA ASN A 45 -6.15 18.33 0.09
C ASN A 45 -5.91 18.95 1.48
N PRO A 46 -4.67 18.96 1.98
CA PRO A 46 -4.38 19.67 3.22
C PRO A 46 -4.72 21.15 3.06
N TYR A 47 -5.46 21.70 4.01
CA TYR A 47 -5.68 23.15 4.05
C TYR A 47 -4.41 23.83 4.53
N VAL A 48 -3.96 24.86 3.80
CA VAL A 48 -2.86 25.72 4.29
C VAL A 48 -3.30 26.34 5.62
N GLY A 49 -2.49 26.19 6.66
CA GLY A 49 -2.79 26.71 7.99
C GLY A 49 -3.19 25.65 9.02
N ASP A 50 -3.55 24.43 8.60
CA ASP A 50 -3.83 23.33 9.53
C ASP A 50 -2.54 22.60 9.92
N TRP A 51 -1.86 23.16 10.92
CA TRP A 51 -0.57 22.66 11.41
C TRP A 51 -0.69 21.92 12.76
N LEU A 52 -1.91 21.57 13.18
CA LEU A 52 -2.15 21.00 14.51
C LEU A 52 -1.41 19.67 14.66
N GLY A 53 -0.61 19.54 15.72
CA GLY A 53 0.16 18.33 16.01
C GLY A 53 1.47 18.19 15.23
N ILE A 54 1.80 19.12 14.31
CA ILE A 54 3.07 19.14 13.59
C ILE A 54 4.06 20.03 14.35
N PRO A 55 5.21 19.50 14.81
CA PRO A 55 6.22 20.32 15.47
C PRO A 55 6.89 21.26 14.45
N MET A 56 6.47 22.52 14.41
CA MET A 56 7.00 23.55 13.50
C MET A 56 7.68 24.68 14.25
N ASN A 57 8.83 25.12 13.73
CA ASN A 57 9.42 26.42 14.11
C ASN A 57 8.83 27.55 13.23
N ASP A 58 9.13 28.80 13.57
CA ASP A 58 8.59 29.97 12.85
C ASP A 58 8.97 29.98 11.37
N ALA A 59 10.21 29.57 11.05
CA ALA A 59 10.68 29.47 9.66
C ALA A 59 9.90 28.43 8.85
N ALA A 60 9.60 27.27 9.44
CA ALA A 60 8.78 26.24 8.81
C ALA A 60 7.34 26.73 8.62
N ARG A 61 6.78 27.43 9.60
CA ARG A 61 5.41 27.99 9.50
C ARG A 61 5.31 29.00 8.36
N ALA A 62 6.24 29.96 8.31
CA ALA A 62 6.30 30.95 7.23
C ALA A 62 6.44 30.30 5.84
N ARG A 63 7.22 29.21 5.73
CA ARG A 63 7.35 28.46 4.48
C ARG A 63 6.04 27.75 4.11
N GLY A 64 5.33 27.17 5.07
CA GLY A 64 4.04 26.53 4.84
C GLY A 64 2.97 27.53 4.39
N GLU A 65 2.92 28.70 5.03
CA GLU A 65 1.98 29.78 4.69
C GLU A 65 2.27 30.43 3.33
N ALA A 66 3.51 30.40 2.87
CA ALA A 66 3.90 30.90 1.55
C ALA A 66 3.52 29.98 0.38
N TRP A 67 2.96 28.80 0.65
CA TRP A 67 2.57 27.86 -0.41
C TRP A 67 1.32 28.34 -1.17
N ALA A 68 1.33 28.19 -2.50
CA ALA A 68 0.21 28.51 -3.36
C ALA A 68 -0.02 27.41 -4.40
N ALA A 69 -1.27 26.96 -4.56
CA ALA A 69 -1.62 25.89 -5.50
C ALA A 69 -1.32 26.23 -6.98
N SER A 70 -1.29 27.53 -7.32
CA SER A 70 -0.97 28.02 -8.67
C SER A 70 0.45 27.68 -9.13
N VAL A 71 1.36 27.35 -8.22
CA VAL A 71 2.72 26.89 -8.60
C VAL A 71 2.66 25.62 -9.46
N GLN A 72 1.65 24.77 -9.26
CA GLN A 72 1.47 23.52 -9.98
C GLN A 72 0.91 23.72 -11.39
N THR A 73 0.36 24.90 -11.71
CA THR A 73 -0.17 25.22 -13.04
C THR A 73 0.85 25.92 -13.93
N LEU A 74 2.06 26.19 -13.42
CA LEU A 74 3.12 26.85 -14.19
C LEU A 74 3.63 25.91 -15.30
N PRO A 75 3.72 26.39 -16.56
CA PRO A 75 4.28 25.60 -17.67
C PRO A 75 5.71 25.12 -17.40
N GLU A 76 6.51 25.90 -16.70
CA GLU A 76 7.92 25.59 -16.39
C GLU A 76 8.06 24.44 -15.37
N TRP A 77 6.98 24.12 -14.65
CA TRP A 77 6.97 23.13 -13.56
C TRP A 77 6.34 21.79 -13.96
N GLN A 78 5.85 21.66 -15.19
CA GLN A 78 5.18 20.45 -15.69
C GLN A 78 6.06 19.19 -15.67
N CYS A 79 7.39 19.35 -15.72
CA CYS A 79 8.35 18.24 -15.75
C CYS A 79 9.02 18.00 -14.39
N ARG A 80 8.54 18.66 -13.33
CA ARG A 80 9.00 18.42 -11.95
C ARG A 80 8.19 17.27 -11.36
N PRO A 81 8.81 16.39 -10.56
CA PRO A 81 8.06 15.41 -9.79
C PRO A 81 7.01 16.12 -8.95
N HIS A 82 5.74 15.73 -9.11
CA HIS A 82 4.67 16.22 -8.26
C HIS A 82 4.95 15.80 -6.80
N GLY A 83 4.54 16.63 -5.85
CA GLY A 83 4.64 16.29 -4.43
C GLY A 83 3.91 15.00 -4.09
N PHE A 84 4.29 14.37 -2.98
CA PHE A 84 3.78 13.07 -2.52
C PHE A 84 2.24 12.94 -2.60
N ALA A 85 1.50 14.00 -2.27
CA ALA A 85 0.03 14.01 -2.30
C ALA A 85 -0.58 13.91 -3.72
N TYR A 86 0.18 14.20 -4.78
CA TYR A 86 -0.30 14.26 -6.16
C TYR A 86 0.39 13.24 -7.10
N ILE A 87 1.56 12.71 -6.72
CA ILE A 87 2.32 11.77 -7.57
C ILE A 87 1.56 10.48 -7.89
N TYR A 88 0.70 10.03 -6.96
CA TYR A 88 -0.11 8.82 -7.13
C TYR A 88 -1.48 9.10 -7.79
N ARG A 89 -1.86 10.37 -7.97
CA ARG A 89 -3.18 10.78 -8.48
C ARG A 89 -3.14 11.38 -9.89
N GLY A 90 -1.97 11.83 -10.36
CA GLY A 90 -1.80 12.45 -11.67
C GLY A 90 -1.55 11.42 -12.79
N PRO A 91 -1.80 11.79 -14.07
CA PRO A 91 -1.43 10.97 -15.21
C PRO A 91 0.10 10.83 -15.26
N SER A 92 0.63 9.69 -14.79
CA SER A 92 2.07 9.38 -14.82
C SER A 92 2.61 9.12 -16.24
N GLN A 93 1.77 9.23 -17.26
CA GLN A 93 2.06 8.91 -18.67
C GLN A 93 2.45 10.12 -19.51
N ASP A 94 2.54 11.32 -18.92
CA ASP A 94 2.95 12.51 -19.66
C ASP A 94 4.44 12.45 -20.07
N HIS A 95 4.74 13.02 -21.24
CA HIS A 95 6.05 13.03 -21.91
C HIS A 95 7.26 13.28 -20.97
N CYS A 96 7.05 14.04 -19.89
CA CYS A 96 8.09 14.40 -18.93
C CYS A 96 8.33 13.42 -17.76
N VAL A 97 7.36 12.58 -17.37
CA VAL A 97 7.50 11.67 -16.19
C VAL A 97 8.33 10.42 -16.52
N SER A 98 8.39 10.05 -17.79
CA SER A 98 9.12 8.87 -18.30
C SER A 98 10.65 8.88 -18.10
N ARG A 99 11.25 10.02 -17.71
CA ARG A 99 12.71 10.16 -17.58
C ARG A 99 13.28 9.97 -16.17
N GLY A 100 12.44 9.79 -15.14
CA GLY A 100 12.89 9.77 -13.74
C GLY A 100 12.51 8.53 -12.92
N MET A 101 11.66 7.64 -13.44
CA MET A 101 11.22 6.47 -12.69
C MET A 101 12.18 5.30 -12.93
N VAL A 102 13.15 5.23 -12.01
CA VAL A 102 13.95 4.07 -11.61
C VAL A 102 13.46 2.76 -12.25
N THR A 103 14.21 2.29 -13.24
CA THR A 103 14.26 0.87 -13.57
C THR A 103 14.97 0.19 -12.41
N PHE A 104 14.22 -0.55 -11.59
CA PHE A 104 14.82 -1.63 -10.80
C PHE A 104 15.15 -2.76 -11.78
N ARG A 105 16.39 -2.77 -12.27
CA ARG A 105 16.95 -3.92 -12.96
C ARG A 105 18.26 -4.31 -12.28
#